data_AF-A0A9D7HAS3-F1
#
_entry.id   AF-A0A9D7HAS3-F1
#
_cell.length_a   1.000
_cell.length_b   1.000
_cell.length_c   1.000
_cell.angle_alpha   90.00
_cell.angle_beta   90.00
_cell.angle_gamma   90.00
#
_symmetry.space_group_name_H-M   'P 1'
#
loop_
_entity.id
_entity.type
_entity.pdbx_description
1 polymer ?
#
loop_
_entity_poly.entity_id
_entity_poly.type
_entity_poly.pdbx_seq_one_letter_code
_entity_poly.pdbx_strand_id
1 'polypeptide(L)'
;MRTLLSTLSVLFAVYSYLVYTGAPERGTVASAEVRTGMRVWQENNCAGCHQLYGLGGYMGPDLTNTYSLKGEAGIRTFVRYGTGRMPAHALTDPDLDALVAFLTWVDRSGQSAVPAEAVHWTGTYLIEPR
;
A
#
# COMPACT_ATOMS: atom_id res chain seq x y z
N MET A 1 16.98 -12.44 -36.88
CA MET A 1 17.49 -12.19 -35.51
C MET A 1 17.88 -10.73 -35.28
N ARG A 2 18.86 -10.16 -36.01
CA ARG A 2 19.35 -8.77 -35.82
C ARG A 2 18.29 -7.69 -36.08
N THR A 3 17.50 -7.86 -37.15
CA THR A 3 16.40 -6.96 -37.48
C THR A 3 15.33 -6.97 -36.39
N LEU A 4 14.85 -8.16 -36.01
CA LEU A 4 13.88 -8.35 -34.92
C LEU A 4 14.32 -7.71 -33.59
N LEU A 5 15.58 -7.92 -33.18
CA LEU A 5 16.11 -7.34 -31.95
C LEU A 5 16.15 -5.80 -32.03
N SER A 6 16.49 -5.25 -33.20
CA SER A 6 16.52 -3.81 -33.42
C SER A 6 15.11 -3.21 -33.37
N THR A 7 14.11 -3.89 -33.96
CA THR A 7 12.71 -3.43 -33.91
C THR A 7 12.17 -3.43 -32.47
N LEU A 8 12.43 -4.49 -31.71
CA LEU A 8 11.99 -4.58 -30.31
C LEU A 8 12.64 -3.51 -29.43
N SER A 9 13.94 -3.25 -29.61
CA SER A 9 14.65 -2.20 -28.87
C SER A 9 14.10 -0.80 -29.19
N VAL A 10 13.82 -0.51 -30.47
CA VAL A 10 13.22 0.77 -30.88
C VAL A 10 11.81 0.91 -30.31
N LEU A 11 10.98 -0.14 -30.39
CA LEU A 11 9.62 -0.12 -29.82
C LEU A 11 9.65 0.10 -28.31
N PHE A 12 10.54 -0.57 -27.58
CA PHE A 12 10.71 -0.37 -26.14
C PHE A 12 11.15 1.05 -25.80
N ALA A 13 12.11 1.61 -26.55
CA ALA A 13 12.58 2.97 -26.35
C ALA A 13 11.48 4.01 -26.62
N VAL A 14 10.72 3.84 -27.71
CA VAL A 14 9.59 4.72 -28.05
C VAL A 14 8.49 4.60 -27.00
N TYR A 15 8.10 3.39 -26.60
CA TYR A 15 7.12 3.17 -25.54
C TYR A 15 7.55 3.82 -24.22
N SER A 16 8.80 3.62 -23.82
CA SER A 16 9.35 4.24 -22.61
C SER A 16 9.32 5.77 -22.72
N TYR A 17 9.78 6.33 -23.83
CA TYR A 17 9.73 7.77 -24.06
C TYR A 17 8.31 8.31 -23.95
N LEU A 18 7.34 7.66 -24.58
CA LEU A 18 5.93 8.04 -24.51
C LEU A 18 5.37 7.96 -23.09
N VAL A 19 5.71 6.93 -22.30
CA VAL A 19 5.26 6.81 -20.90
C VAL A 19 5.91 7.87 -20.00
N TYR A 20 7.21 8.14 -20.19
CA TYR A 20 7.92 9.10 -19.34
C TYR A 20 7.65 10.56 -19.70
N THR A 21 7.30 10.86 -20.96
CA THR A 21 6.99 12.24 -21.42
C THR A 21 5.49 12.51 -21.48
N GLY A 22 4.68 11.49 -21.72
CA GLY A 22 3.24 11.51 -21.54
C GLY A 22 2.93 11.42 -20.05
N ALA A 23 3.15 12.52 -19.34
CA ALA A 23 2.89 12.61 -17.92
C ALA A 23 1.47 12.09 -17.63
N PRO A 24 1.30 11.02 -16.85
CA PRO A 24 -0.01 10.76 -16.27
C PRO A 24 -0.41 12.02 -15.49
N GLU A 25 -1.70 12.38 -15.54
CA GLU A 25 -2.36 13.30 -14.61
C GLU A 25 -1.62 13.21 -13.27
N ARG A 26 -0.94 14.29 -12.84
CA ARG A 26 -0.10 14.25 -11.64
C ARG A 26 -0.98 13.75 -10.49
N GLY A 27 -0.88 12.46 -10.17
CA GLY A 27 -1.47 11.91 -8.96
C GLY A 27 -1.03 12.80 -7.81
N THR A 28 -1.93 13.06 -6.87
CA THR A 28 -1.72 13.99 -5.76
C THR A 28 -0.31 13.84 -5.20
N VAL A 29 0.57 14.81 -5.46
CA VAL A 29 1.97 14.74 -5.05
C VAL A 29 2.01 14.54 -3.54
N ALA A 30 2.60 13.43 -3.10
CA ALA A 30 2.68 13.09 -1.69
C ALA A 30 3.38 14.22 -0.91
N SER A 31 2.71 14.73 0.13
CA SER A 31 3.29 15.72 1.04
C SER A 31 4.52 15.16 1.75
N ALA A 32 5.32 16.03 2.38
CA ALA A 32 6.47 15.57 3.18
C ALA A 32 6.06 14.59 4.29
N GLU A 33 4.92 14.85 4.91
CA GLU A 33 4.33 14.00 5.94
C GLU A 33 3.92 12.62 5.40
N VAL A 34 3.27 12.56 4.22
CA VAL A 34 2.93 11.29 3.57
C VAL A 34 4.18 10.47 3.26
N ARG A 35 5.25 11.11 2.79
CA ARG A 35 6.54 10.42 2.55
C ARG A 35 7.18 9.91 3.84
N THR A 36 7.06 10.67 4.94
CA THR A 36 7.49 10.20 6.26
C THR A 36 6.67 8.99 6.70
N GLY A 37 5.35 8.99 6.52
CA GLY A 37 4.50 7.84 6.83
C GLY A 37 4.83 6.61 6.00
N MET A 38 5.13 6.79 4.71
CA MET A 38 5.63 5.71 3.85
C MET A 38 6.94 5.12 4.36
N ARG A 39 7.85 5.97 4.86
CA ARG A 39 9.09 5.51 5.49
C ARG A 39 8.82 4.73 6.78
N VAL A 40 7.93 5.22 7.64
CA VAL A 40 7.49 4.52 8.85
C VAL A 40 6.91 3.14 8.52
N TRP A 41 6.05 3.05 7.49
CA TRP A 41 5.50 1.80 6.97
C TRP A 41 6.58 0.79 6.56
N GLN A 42 7.63 1.26 5.89
CA GLN A 42 8.74 0.43 5.43
C GLN A 42 9.66 -0.02 6.58
N GLU A 43 10.09 0.92 7.42
CA GLU A 43 11.00 0.68 8.54
C GLU A 43 10.40 -0.27 9.59
N ASN A 44 9.07 -0.26 9.75
CA ASN A 44 8.35 -1.15 10.68
C ASN A 44 7.86 -2.45 10.02
N ASN A 45 8.27 -2.73 8.77
CA ASN A 45 7.92 -3.95 8.03
C ASN A 45 6.41 -4.24 7.98
N CYS A 46 5.57 -3.21 7.88
CA CYS A 46 4.11 -3.36 7.87
C CYS A 46 3.64 -4.23 6.68
N ALA A 47 4.30 -4.09 5.52
CA ALA A 47 4.05 -4.88 4.32
C ALA A 47 4.39 -6.37 4.46
N GLY A 48 5.16 -6.76 5.49
CA GLY A 48 5.44 -8.18 5.76
C GLY A 48 4.19 -8.95 6.20
N CYS A 49 3.23 -8.26 6.81
CA CYS A 49 1.97 -8.85 7.25
C CYS A 49 0.77 -8.33 6.44
N HIS A 50 0.76 -7.04 6.10
CA HIS A 50 -0.36 -6.35 5.47
C HIS A 50 -0.11 -6.09 3.98
N GLN A 51 -1.17 -5.68 3.29
CA GLN A 51 -1.12 -5.32 1.88
C GLN A 51 -1.47 -3.85 1.64
N LEU A 52 -1.00 -3.32 0.50
CA LEU A 52 -1.55 -2.15 -0.17
C LEU A 52 -1.82 -2.54 -1.62
N TYR A 53 -3.00 -2.24 -2.12
CA TYR A 53 -3.55 -2.62 -3.43
C TYR A 53 -3.43 -4.12 -3.71
N GLY A 54 -3.66 -4.97 -2.70
CA GLY A 54 -3.47 -6.42 -2.80
C GLY A 54 -2.01 -6.90 -2.90
N LEU A 55 -1.03 -6.02 -2.66
CA LEU A 55 0.40 -6.35 -2.68
C LEU A 55 1.00 -6.27 -1.28
N GLY A 56 1.59 -7.38 -0.82
CA GLY A 56 2.22 -7.50 0.49
C GLY A 56 1.96 -8.86 1.13
N GLY A 57 2.05 -8.91 2.46
CA GLY A 57 1.78 -10.12 3.26
C GLY A 57 0.30 -10.47 3.35
N TYR A 58 0.02 -11.73 3.67
CA TYR A 58 -1.35 -12.27 3.79
C TYR A 58 -1.75 -12.58 5.24
N MET A 59 -0.97 -12.12 6.22
CA MET A 59 -1.24 -12.41 7.63
C MET A 59 -2.21 -11.40 8.25
N GLY A 60 -2.17 -10.16 7.79
CA GLY A 60 -3.08 -9.09 8.16
C GLY A 60 -3.93 -8.60 6.98
N PRO A 61 -5.02 -7.87 7.25
CA PRO A 61 -5.89 -7.34 6.20
C PRO A 61 -5.15 -6.38 5.25
N ASP A 62 -5.67 -6.26 4.03
CA ASP A 62 -5.31 -5.16 3.12
C ASP A 62 -5.68 -3.82 3.77
N LEU A 63 -4.74 -2.89 3.78
CA LEU A 63 -4.87 -1.58 4.40
C LEU A 63 -5.13 -0.44 3.42
N THR A 64 -5.33 -0.74 2.12
CA THR A 64 -5.55 0.26 1.06
C THR A 64 -6.62 1.27 1.44
N ASN A 65 -7.79 0.81 1.86
CA ASN A 65 -8.92 1.65 2.23
C ASN A 65 -9.20 1.63 3.74
N THR A 66 -8.16 1.42 4.56
CA THR A 66 -8.32 1.27 6.01
C THR A 66 -8.79 2.55 6.70
N TYR A 67 -8.44 3.72 6.16
CA TYR A 67 -8.85 5.00 6.74
C TYR A 67 -10.37 5.19 6.64
N SER A 68 -10.94 4.93 5.47
CA SER A 68 -12.38 4.95 5.26
C SER A 68 -13.12 3.92 6.11
N LEU A 69 -12.51 2.76 6.39
CA LEU A 69 -13.12 1.67 7.15
C LEU A 69 -13.04 1.83 8.68
N LYS A 70 -11.92 2.35 9.21
CA LYS A 70 -11.65 2.40 10.65
C LYS A 70 -11.57 3.81 11.22
N GLY A 71 -11.36 4.80 10.37
CA GLY A 71 -11.04 6.17 10.79
C GLY A 71 -9.69 6.27 11.50
N GLU A 72 -9.30 7.51 11.77
CA GLU A 72 -8.03 7.84 12.41
C GLU A 72 -7.87 7.20 13.80
N ALA A 73 -8.89 7.32 14.67
CA ALA A 73 -8.84 6.77 16.02
C ALA A 73 -8.64 5.24 15.99
N GLY A 74 -9.34 4.55 15.09
CA GLY A 74 -9.20 3.11 14.92
C GLY A 74 -7.78 2.71 14.52
N ILE A 75 -7.21 3.38 13.50
CA ILE A 75 -5.83 3.12 13.06
C ILE A 75 -4.86 3.32 14.22
N ARG A 76 -4.94 4.46 14.92
CA ARG A 76 -4.08 4.78 16.07
C ARG A 76 -4.17 3.71 17.15
N THR A 77 -5.38 3.26 17.50
CA THR A 77 -5.60 2.21 18.51
C THR A 77 -4.96 0.90 18.07
N PHE A 78 -5.20 0.44 16.84
CA PHE A 78 -4.61 -0.81 16.38
C PHE A 78 -3.09 -0.75 16.38
N VAL A 79 -2.49 0.31 15.86
CA VAL A 79 -1.02 0.42 15.79
C VAL A 79 -0.39 0.44 17.19
N ARG A 80 -0.98 1.16 18.15
CA ARG A 80 -0.43 1.26 19.52
C ARG A 80 -0.58 0.01 20.35
N TYR A 81 -1.73 -0.67 20.26
CA TYR A 81 -2.08 -1.75 21.18
C TYR A 81 -2.01 -3.14 20.54
N GLY A 82 -1.99 -3.21 19.21
CA GLY A 82 -2.02 -4.48 18.49
C GLY A 82 -3.36 -5.21 18.61
N THR A 83 -3.39 -6.45 18.14
CA THR A 83 -4.57 -7.34 18.19
C THR A 83 -4.24 -8.73 18.78
N GLY A 84 -3.06 -8.85 19.40
CA GLY A 84 -2.48 -10.14 19.82
C GLY A 84 -1.73 -10.85 18.70
N ARG A 85 -2.24 -10.81 17.45
CA ARG A 85 -1.51 -11.28 16.26
C ARG A 85 -0.70 -10.16 15.61
N MET A 86 -1.28 -8.97 15.51
CA MET A 86 -0.54 -7.77 15.17
C MET A 86 0.19 -7.28 16.43
N PRO A 87 1.53 -7.15 16.41
CA PRO A 87 2.27 -6.63 17.55
C PRO A 87 1.91 -5.16 17.79
N ALA A 88 2.03 -4.72 19.05
CA ALA A 88 1.98 -3.31 19.39
C ALA A 88 3.26 -2.62 18.87
N HIS A 89 3.10 -1.49 18.17
CA HIS A 89 4.22 -0.68 17.69
C HIS A 89 4.41 0.54 18.58
N ALA A 90 5.63 0.68 19.13
CA ALA A 90 6.04 1.82 19.93
C ALA A 90 6.48 3.00 19.04
N LEU A 91 5.56 3.50 18.21
CA LEU A 91 5.82 4.68 17.38
C LEU A 91 5.74 5.96 18.21
N THR A 92 6.54 6.96 17.84
CA THR A 92 6.37 8.33 18.34
C THR A 92 5.06 8.91 17.82
N ASP A 93 4.49 9.90 18.51
CA ASP A 93 3.26 10.55 18.05
C ASP A 93 3.41 11.14 16.64
N PRO A 94 4.51 11.85 16.31
CA PRO A 94 4.73 12.34 14.94
C PRO A 94 4.83 11.23 13.88
N ASP A 95 5.47 10.10 14.20
CA ASP A 95 5.57 8.98 13.25
C ASP A 95 4.21 8.30 13.04
N LEU A 96 3.40 8.19 14.10
CA LEU A 96 2.05 7.66 14.00
C LEU A 96 1.13 8.60 13.21
N ASP A 97 1.24 9.91 13.42
CA ASP A 97 0.50 10.92 12.66
C ASP A 97 0.86 10.84 11.18
N ALA A 98 2.16 10.77 10.86
CA ALA A 98 2.64 10.61 9.49
C ALA A 98 2.15 9.29 8.86
N LEU A 99 2.16 8.19 9.62
CA LEU A 99 1.64 6.89 9.15
C LEU A 99 0.14 6.97 8.83
N VAL A 100 -0.66 7.62 9.67
CA VAL A 100 -2.08 7.86 9.39
C VAL A 100 -2.25 8.71 8.13
N ALA A 101 -1.45 9.77 7.97
CA ALA A 101 -1.47 10.61 6.77
C ALA A 101 -1.14 9.82 5.50
N PHE A 102 -0.15 8.91 5.58
CA PHE A 102 0.17 8.00 4.48
C PHE A 102 -1.00 7.06 4.14
N LEU A 103 -1.59 6.38 5.13
CA LEU A 103 -2.73 5.50 4.90
C LEU A 103 -3.96 6.26 4.36
N THR A 104 -4.15 7.52 4.77
CA THR A 104 -5.19 8.41 4.22
C THR A 104 -4.93 8.74 2.75
N TRP A 105 -3.66 8.97 2.38
CA TRP A 105 -3.27 9.23 1.00
C TRP A 105 -3.45 7.98 0.12
N VAL A 106 -3.09 6.80 0.62
CA VAL A 106 -3.33 5.52 -0.06
C VAL A 106 -4.84 5.33 -0.30
N ASP A 107 -5.66 5.53 0.72
CA ASP A 107 -7.12 5.38 0.66
C ASP A 107 -7.75 6.19 -0.48
N ARG A 108 -7.27 7.42 -0.68
CA ARG A 108 -7.76 8.32 -1.74
C ARG A 108 -7.23 8.00 -3.13
N SER A 109 -6.10 7.30 -3.21
CA SER A 109 -5.41 7.06 -4.48
C SER A 109 -5.92 5.84 -5.26
N GLY A 110 -6.68 4.95 -4.62
CA GLY A 110 -7.20 3.74 -5.27
C GLY A 110 -8.01 2.84 -4.34
N GLN A 111 -8.45 1.70 -4.87
CA GLN A 111 -9.19 0.69 -4.12
C GLN A 111 -8.37 -0.57 -3.93
N SER A 112 -8.66 -1.32 -2.87
CA SER A 112 -8.12 -2.67 -2.67
C SER A 112 -8.42 -3.55 -3.88
N ALA A 113 -7.42 -4.30 -4.32
CA ALA A 113 -7.58 -5.31 -5.37
C ALA A 113 -8.02 -6.67 -4.81
N VAL A 114 -8.23 -6.79 -3.50
CA VAL A 114 -8.64 -8.03 -2.84
C VAL A 114 -10.17 -8.16 -2.91
N PRO A 115 -10.71 -9.24 -3.51
CA PRO A 115 -12.15 -9.48 -3.55
C PRO A 115 -12.73 -9.65 -2.13
N ALA A 116 -13.90 -9.08 -1.86
CA ALA A 116 -14.52 -9.14 -0.53
C ALA A 116 -14.82 -10.60 -0.11
N GLU A 117 -15.16 -11.46 -1.07
CA GLU A 117 -15.38 -12.89 -0.89
C GLU A 117 -14.12 -13.67 -0.52
N ALA A 118 -12.93 -13.12 -0.78
CA ALA A 118 -11.65 -13.73 -0.42
C ALA A 118 -11.21 -13.35 1.02
N VAL A 119 -11.99 -12.53 1.72
CA VAL A 119 -11.66 -12.00 3.04
C VAL A 119 -12.65 -12.51 4.07
N HIS A 120 -12.16 -13.22 5.07
CA HIS A 120 -12.93 -13.59 6.26
C HIS A 120 -13.29 -12.33 7.06
N TRP A 121 -14.39 -12.35 7.81
CA TRP A 121 -14.87 -11.18 8.57
C TRP A 121 -13.84 -10.62 9.58
N THR A 122 -12.87 -11.43 10.01
CA THR A 122 -11.74 -11.00 10.86
C THR A 122 -10.67 -10.19 10.12
N GLY A 123 -10.78 -10.04 8.80
CA GLY A 123 -9.78 -9.41 7.93
C GLY A 123 -8.66 -10.35 7.47
N THR A 124 -8.75 -11.65 7.75
CA THR A 124 -7.78 -12.65 7.25
C THR A 124 -8.25 -13.24 5.93
N TYR A 125 -7.33 -13.66 5.08
CA TYR A 125 -7.69 -14.27 3.78
C TYR A 125 -8.25 -15.67 3.96
N LEU A 126 -9.28 -15.97 3.17
CA LEU A 126 -9.78 -17.33 2.99
C LEU A 126 -8.85 -18.06 2.02
N ILE A 127 -7.83 -18.71 2.57
CA ILE A 127 -6.95 -19.59 1.80
C ILE A 127 -7.61 -20.97 1.81
N GLU A 128 -8.11 -21.41 0.67
CA GLU A 128 -8.61 -22.78 0.53
C GLU A 128 -7.48 -23.76 0.94
N PRO A 129 -7.75 -24.70 1.86
CA PRO A 129 -6.77 -25.73 2.17
C PRO A 129 -6.53 -26.53 0.90
N ARG A 130 -5.28 -26.58 0.44
CA ARG A 130 -4.88 -27.51 -0.62
C ARG A 130 -5.07 -28.95 -0.18
#